data_AF-A0A7V3RK65-F1
#
_entry.id   AF-A0A7V3RK65-F1
#
_cell.length_a   1.000
_cell.length_b   1.000
_cell.length_c   1.000
_cell.angle_alpha   90.00
_cell.angle_beta   90.00
_cell.angle_gamma   90.00
#
_symmetry.space_group_name_H-M   'P 1'
#
loop_
_entity.id
_entity.type
_entity.pdbx_description
1 polymer ?
#
loop_
_entity_poly.entity_id
_entity_poly.type
_entity_poly.pdbx_seq_one_letter_code
_entity_poly.pdbx_strand_id
1 'polypeptide(L)'
;MIHCHLVICGTSIIDNYSRIPTIPDEDKRICENDHELLERSSPANPFFLKVYEHLKRDPWKASAELNAMRKYLENGLVNEVYLYHTDTGKGKFCATMLEKYLRDIYMPQKIESIRVEGFGIKEYFEDGLVNLLDKLMDKIQKLTKPGNKIYLNATGGFKPENAITVIVASLLNINEIYYIHEKLIEPIKLPILPITINPKYTKILKELHQEHKLHGFTPKTRIEKEYGSEIINELKERNLVKEENGKIILRKWTEIMIKHIKL
;
A
#
# COMPACT_ATOMS: atom_id res chain seq x y z
N MET A 1 -25.04 -3.16 -2.31
CA MET A 1 -23.73 -3.66 -1.86
C MET A 1 -22.68 -2.82 -2.58
N ILE A 2 -21.70 -2.25 -1.87
CA ILE A 2 -20.65 -1.42 -2.48
C ILE A 2 -19.35 -2.22 -2.52
N HIS A 3 -18.74 -2.35 -3.69
CA HIS A 3 -17.46 -3.01 -3.90
C HIS A 3 -16.34 -1.98 -3.96
N CYS A 4 -15.52 -1.94 -2.90
CA CYS A 4 -14.41 -1.00 -2.73
C CYS A 4 -13.08 -1.70 -3.02
N HIS A 5 -12.33 -1.20 -3.99
CA HIS A 5 -11.02 -1.72 -4.38
C HIS A 5 -9.92 -0.78 -3.90
N LEU A 6 -9.06 -1.27 -3.00
CA LEU A 6 -7.82 -0.59 -2.63
C LEU A 6 -6.70 -1.19 -3.50
N VAL A 7 -6.01 -0.34 -4.25
CA VAL A 7 -5.04 -0.77 -5.27
C VAL A 7 -3.68 -0.17 -4.95
N ILE A 8 -2.70 -1.02 -4.70
CA ILE A 8 -1.30 -0.59 -4.63
C ILE A 8 -0.82 -0.40 -6.07
N CYS A 9 -0.38 0.82 -6.40
CA CYS A 9 0.03 1.20 -7.74
C CYS A 9 1.53 0.97 -7.89
N GLY A 10 1.90 0.10 -8.83
CA GLY A 10 3.26 -0.05 -9.31
C GLY A 10 3.54 0.86 -10.51
N THR A 11 4.59 0.50 -11.25
CA THR A 11 5.11 1.25 -12.40
C THR A 11 4.87 0.54 -13.73
N SER A 12 4.04 -0.51 -13.72
CA SER A 12 3.88 -1.45 -14.83
C SER A 12 3.49 -0.77 -16.15
N ILE A 13 2.67 0.28 -16.11
CA ILE A 13 2.26 1.05 -17.30
C ILE A 13 3.48 1.64 -18.02
N ILE A 14 4.36 2.30 -17.28
CA ILE A 14 5.57 2.92 -17.85
C ILE A 14 6.61 1.86 -18.22
N ASP A 15 6.78 0.82 -17.40
CA ASP A 15 7.74 -0.24 -17.67
C ASP A 15 7.36 -1.07 -18.91
N ASN A 16 6.06 -1.29 -19.14
CA ASN A 16 5.57 -1.97 -20.33
C ASN A 16 5.65 -1.06 -21.57
N TYR A 17 5.33 0.23 -21.42
CA TYR A 17 5.46 1.20 -22.51
C TYR A 17 6.92 1.37 -22.97
N SER A 18 7.86 1.47 -22.04
CA SER A 18 9.28 1.65 -22.35
C SER A 18 9.92 0.47 -23.09
N ARG A 19 9.37 -0.74 -22.92
CA ARG A 19 9.82 -1.97 -23.58
C ARG A 19 9.33 -2.12 -25.02
N ILE A 20 8.45 -1.24 -25.51
CA ILE A 20 7.97 -1.30 -26.89
C ILE A 20 9.15 -0.96 -27.83
N PRO A 21 9.54 -1.85 -28.76
CA PRO A 21 10.72 -1.61 -29.60
C PRO A 21 10.62 -0.35 -30.47
N THR A 22 9.41 0.06 -30.82
CA THR A 22 9.12 1.11 -31.81
C THR A 22 8.84 2.48 -31.19
N ILE A 23 8.89 2.67 -29.87
CA ILE A 23 8.70 4.00 -29.30
C ILE A 23 9.96 4.87 -29.51
N PRO A 24 9.81 6.21 -29.65
CA PRO A 24 10.95 7.11 -29.79
C PRO A 24 11.94 7.01 -28.62
N ASP A 25 13.22 7.28 -28.88
CA ASP A 25 14.23 7.25 -27.81
C ASP A 25 14.03 8.36 -26.77
N GLU A 26 13.44 9.49 -27.16
CA GLU A 26 13.00 10.53 -26.22
C GLU A 26 11.99 9.97 -25.20
N ASP A 27 11.02 9.17 -25.65
CA ASP A 27 10.05 8.54 -24.76
C ASP A 27 10.73 7.59 -23.78
N LYS A 28 11.69 6.78 -24.24
CA LYS A 28 12.46 5.88 -23.36
C LYS A 28 13.20 6.67 -22.28
N ARG A 29 13.86 7.76 -22.67
CA ARG A 29 14.54 8.68 -21.74
C ARG A 29 13.57 9.27 -20.70
N ILE A 30 12.37 9.67 -21.13
CA ILE A 30 11.33 10.16 -20.21
C ILE A 30 10.90 9.06 -19.24
N CYS A 31 10.64 7.84 -19.73
CA CYS A 31 10.23 6.70 -18.89
C CYS A 31 11.26 6.34 -17.80
N GLU A 32 12.55 6.61 -18.03
CA GLU A 32 13.63 6.35 -17.08
C GLU A 32 13.82 7.49 -16.07
N ASN A 33 13.32 8.69 -16.35
CA ASN A 33 13.52 9.87 -15.53
C ASN A 33 12.28 10.19 -14.67
N ASP A 34 12.42 10.02 -13.36
CA ASP A 34 11.32 10.21 -12.41
C ASP A 34 10.81 11.66 -12.38
N HIS A 35 11.69 12.66 -12.50
CA HIS A 35 11.31 14.07 -12.51
C HIS A 35 10.49 14.42 -13.77
N GLU A 36 10.93 13.96 -14.94
CA GLU A 36 10.21 14.19 -16.20
C GLU A 36 8.80 13.54 -16.16
N LEU A 37 8.68 12.35 -15.57
CA LEU A 37 7.37 11.71 -15.39
C LEU A 37 6.47 12.48 -14.43
N LEU A 38 7.03 13.04 -13.36
CA LEU A 38 6.26 13.88 -12.44
C LEU A 38 5.69 15.12 -13.15
N GLU A 39 6.53 15.86 -13.87
CA GLU A 39 6.13 17.06 -14.63
C GLU A 39 5.09 16.74 -15.73
N ARG A 40 5.15 15.54 -16.29
CA ARG A 40 4.28 15.08 -17.37
C ARG A 40 3.08 14.27 -16.89
N SER A 41 2.84 14.18 -15.59
CA SER A 41 1.72 13.40 -15.01
C SER A 41 0.33 13.99 -15.25
N SER A 42 0.24 15.20 -15.81
CA SER A 42 -1.04 15.84 -16.16
C SER A 42 -1.74 15.13 -17.33
N PRO A 43 -3.05 14.85 -17.24
CA PRO A 43 -3.84 14.32 -18.35
C PRO A 43 -3.87 15.17 -19.63
N ALA A 44 -3.46 16.44 -19.56
CA ALA A 44 -3.34 17.33 -20.72
C ALA A 44 -1.97 17.26 -21.40
N ASN A 45 -0.98 16.60 -20.79
CA ASN A 45 0.37 16.53 -21.33
C ASN A 45 0.41 15.62 -22.59
N PRO A 46 1.07 16.03 -23.69
CA PRO A 46 1.14 15.22 -24.91
C PRO A 46 1.76 13.82 -24.69
N PHE A 47 2.80 13.72 -23.86
CA PHE A 47 3.41 12.43 -23.53
C PHE A 47 2.44 11.54 -22.74
N PHE A 48 1.71 12.13 -21.79
CA PHE A 48 0.65 11.43 -21.07
C PHE A 48 -0.41 10.90 -22.04
N LEU A 49 -0.98 11.74 -22.91
CA LEU A 49 -2.00 11.29 -23.86
C LEU A 49 -1.50 10.17 -24.78
N LYS A 50 -0.25 10.25 -25.22
CA LYS A 50 0.39 9.21 -26.03
C LYS A 50 0.46 7.86 -25.31
N VAL A 51 0.93 7.84 -24.06
CA VAL A 51 0.98 6.61 -23.24
C VAL A 51 -0.45 6.12 -22.93
N TYR A 52 -1.40 7.04 -22.72
CA TYR A 52 -2.79 6.70 -22.45
C TYR A 52 -3.46 5.99 -23.63
N GLU A 53 -3.19 6.41 -24.86
CA GLU A 53 -3.68 5.72 -26.06
C GLU A 53 -3.06 4.32 -26.20
N HIS A 54 -1.82 4.10 -25.74
CA HIS A 54 -1.27 2.74 -25.64
C HIS A 54 -2.03 1.90 -24.60
N LEU A 55 -2.24 2.45 -23.40
CA LEU A 55 -3.00 1.79 -22.33
C LEU A 55 -4.39 1.38 -22.79
N LYS A 56 -5.11 2.24 -23.52
CA LYS A 56 -6.46 1.94 -24.01
C LYS A 56 -6.53 0.81 -25.04
N ARG A 57 -5.49 0.60 -25.84
CA ARG A 57 -5.47 -0.43 -26.90
C ARG A 57 -5.45 -1.84 -26.31
N ASP A 58 -4.67 -2.04 -25.24
CA ASP A 58 -4.57 -3.32 -24.54
C ASP A 58 -4.31 -3.08 -23.03
N PRO A 59 -5.36 -2.74 -22.26
CA PRO A 59 -5.23 -2.35 -20.85
C PRO A 59 -4.68 -3.48 -19.97
N TRP A 60 -5.01 -4.72 -20.32
CA TRP A 60 -4.63 -5.93 -19.56
C TRP A 60 -3.15 -6.25 -19.73
N LYS A 61 -2.58 -5.97 -20.91
CA LYS A 61 -1.14 -6.12 -21.12
C LYS A 61 -0.37 -4.90 -20.64
N ALA A 62 -0.94 -3.70 -20.77
CA ALA A 62 -0.27 -2.46 -20.42
C ALA A 62 -0.16 -2.25 -18.91
N SER A 63 -1.17 -2.65 -18.11
CA SER A 63 -1.15 -2.51 -16.65
C SER A 63 -1.40 -3.83 -15.94
N ALA A 64 -0.49 -4.18 -15.03
CA ALA A 64 -0.66 -5.32 -14.15
C ALA A 64 -1.87 -5.14 -13.20
N GLU A 65 -2.09 -3.91 -12.72
CA GLU A 65 -3.19 -3.56 -11.83
C GLU A 65 -4.54 -3.74 -12.53
N LEU A 66 -4.69 -3.24 -13.76
CA LEU A 66 -5.91 -3.43 -14.55
C LEU A 66 -6.14 -4.90 -14.88
N ASN A 67 -5.07 -5.64 -15.23
CA ASN A 67 -5.18 -7.07 -15.49
C ASN A 67 -5.68 -7.85 -14.27
N ALA A 68 -5.13 -7.56 -13.10
CA ALA A 68 -5.59 -8.16 -11.84
C ALA A 68 -7.05 -7.80 -11.52
N MET A 69 -7.49 -6.59 -11.90
CA MET A 69 -8.86 -6.12 -11.69
C MET A 69 -9.85 -6.61 -12.75
N ARG A 70 -9.37 -7.17 -13.87
CA ARG A 70 -10.17 -7.43 -15.07
C ARG A 70 -11.51 -8.09 -14.79
N LYS A 71 -11.51 -9.22 -14.08
CA LYS A 71 -12.74 -9.95 -13.73
C LYS A 71 -13.72 -9.10 -12.91
N TYR A 72 -13.24 -8.27 -12.01
CA TYR A 72 -14.12 -7.41 -11.20
C TYR A 72 -14.73 -6.28 -12.02
N LEU A 73 -13.90 -5.68 -12.89
CA LEU A 73 -14.32 -4.61 -13.80
C LEU A 73 -15.38 -5.13 -14.79
N GLU A 74 -15.13 -6.26 -15.45
CA GLU A 74 -16.05 -6.88 -16.42
C GLU A 74 -17.39 -7.31 -15.78
N ASN A 75 -17.40 -7.65 -14.49
CA ASN A 75 -18.61 -8.04 -13.76
C ASN A 75 -19.29 -6.86 -13.04
N GLY A 76 -18.84 -5.62 -13.23
CA GLY A 76 -19.43 -4.45 -12.57
C GLY A 76 -19.26 -4.43 -11.05
N LEU A 77 -18.25 -5.14 -10.52
CA LEU A 77 -17.96 -5.28 -9.09
C LEU A 77 -16.95 -4.23 -8.60
N VAL A 78 -16.94 -3.03 -9.19
CA VAL A 78 -16.01 -1.95 -8.83
C VAL A 78 -16.79 -0.65 -8.70
N ASN A 79 -17.26 -0.34 -7.49
CA ASN A 79 -18.02 0.89 -7.22
C ASN A 79 -17.10 2.02 -6.75
N GLU A 80 -16.12 1.71 -5.91
CA GLU A 80 -15.15 2.67 -5.41
C GLU A 80 -13.72 2.16 -5.61
N VAL A 81 -12.80 3.05 -6.02
CA VAL A 81 -11.39 2.72 -6.20
C VAL A 81 -10.50 3.69 -5.44
N TYR A 82 -9.54 3.14 -4.70
CA TYR A 82 -8.57 3.90 -3.92
C TYR A 82 -7.16 3.52 -4.38
N LEU A 83 -6.49 4.41 -5.10
CA LEU A 83 -5.20 4.17 -5.72
C LEU A 83 -4.08 4.66 -4.80
N TYR A 84 -3.32 3.74 -4.21
CA TYR A 84 -2.18 4.05 -3.34
C TYR A 84 -0.92 4.09 -4.18
N HIS A 85 -0.28 5.25 -4.26
CA HIS A 85 0.95 5.41 -5.01
C HIS A 85 2.03 6.07 -4.16
N THR A 86 3.27 5.70 -4.42
CA THR A 86 4.43 6.34 -3.82
C THR A 86 4.52 7.82 -4.22
N ASP A 87 5.31 8.58 -3.48
CA ASP A 87 5.62 9.97 -3.76
C ASP A 87 6.64 10.19 -4.88
N THR A 88 6.87 9.17 -5.71
CA THR A 88 7.73 9.25 -6.91
C THR A 88 6.95 9.72 -8.13
N GLY A 89 7.64 10.28 -9.12
CA GLY A 89 7.07 10.67 -10.40
C GLY A 89 6.47 9.50 -11.16
N LYS A 90 7.16 8.35 -11.21
CA LYS A 90 6.61 7.10 -11.78
C LYS A 90 5.31 6.67 -11.11
N GLY A 91 5.28 6.68 -9.77
CA GLY A 91 4.10 6.29 -8.99
C GLY A 91 2.92 7.24 -9.28
N LYS A 92 3.16 8.55 -9.24
CA LYS A 92 2.15 9.55 -9.55
C LYS A 92 1.64 9.46 -10.98
N PHE A 93 2.52 9.27 -11.96
CA PHE A 93 2.16 9.14 -13.36
C PHE A 93 1.26 7.92 -13.60
N CYS A 94 1.66 6.74 -13.11
CA CYS A 94 0.89 5.51 -13.28
C CYS A 94 -0.45 5.55 -12.55
N ALA A 95 -0.51 6.11 -11.34
CA ALA A 95 -1.78 6.27 -10.61
C ALA A 95 -2.73 7.22 -11.34
N THR A 96 -2.22 8.32 -11.92
CA THR A 96 -3.04 9.26 -12.70
C THR A 96 -3.56 8.61 -14.00
N MET A 97 -2.77 7.73 -14.63
CA MET A 97 -3.19 6.92 -15.78
C MET A 97 -4.32 5.94 -15.43
N LEU A 98 -4.15 5.19 -14.34
CA LEU A 98 -5.17 4.27 -13.82
C LEU A 98 -6.45 5.02 -13.48
N GLU A 99 -6.33 6.17 -12.81
CA GLU A 99 -7.46 7.02 -12.47
C GLU A 99 -8.22 7.46 -13.73
N LYS A 100 -7.52 7.99 -14.72
CA LYS A 100 -8.13 8.42 -15.98
C LYS A 100 -8.82 7.26 -16.69
N TYR A 101 -8.14 6.12 -16.83
CA TYR A 101 -8.69 4.95 -17.51
C TYR A 101 -9.98 4.45 -16.84
N LEU A 102 -9.95 4.30 -15.52
CA LEU A 102 -11.11 3.84 -14.76
C LEU A 102 -12.27 4.83 -14.84
N ARG A 103 -12.01 6.15 -14.78
CA ARG A 103 -13.03 7.19 -14.96
C ARG A 103 -13.65 7.16 -16.36
N ASP A 104 -12.82 7.06 -17.40
CA ASP A 104 -13.30 7.12 -18.79
C ASP A 104 -14.11 5.88 -19.19
N ILE A 105 -13.70 4.68 -18.73
CA ILE A 105 -14.24 3.41 -19.22
C ILE A 105 -15.27 2.79 -18.29
N TYR A 106 -15.05 2.85 -16.97
CA TYR A 106 -15.87 2.13 -15.98
C TYR A 106 -16.70 3.05 -15.08
N MET A 107 -16.38 4.34 -15.03
CA MET A 107 -17.11 5.37 -14.29
C MET A 107 -17.49 4.93 -12.86
N PRO A 108 -16.52 4.51 -12.02
CA PRO A 108 -16.82 4.14 -10.64
C PRO A 108 -17.44 5.35 -9.91
N GLN A 109 -18.35 5.07 -8.98
CA GLN A 109 -19.02 6.10 -8.17
C GLN A 109 -18.02 6.99 -7.44
N LYS A 110 -16.88 6.41 -7.04
CA LYS A 110 -15.76 7.12 -6.44
C LYS A 110 -14.43 6.58 -6.91
N ILE A 111 -13.50 7.47 -7.19
CA ILE A 111 -12.09 7.13 -7.34
C ILE A 111 -11.21 8.22 -6.73
N GLU A 112 -10.24 7.81 -5.93
CA GLU A 112 -9.39 8.67 -5.10
C GLU A 112 -7.93 8.20 -5.18
N SER A 113 -7.04 9.11 -5.57
CA SER A 113 -5.59 8.88 -5.56
C SER A 113 -5.02 9.28 -4.20
N ILE A 114 -4.31 8.35 -3.55
CA ILE A 114 -3.75 8.49 -2.21
C ILE A 114 -2.23 8.41 -2.32
N ARG A 115 -1.57 9.55 -2.12
CA ARG A 115 -0.11 9.64 -2.05
C ARG A 115 0.40 9.02 -0.75
N VAL A 116 1.43 8.18 -0.85
CA VAL A 116 2.18 7.58 0.26
C VAL A 116 3.60 8.13 0.24
N GLU A 117 3.97 8.89 1.27
CA GLU A 117 5.23 9.60 1.38
C GLU A 117 6.33 8.72 1.98
N GLY A 118 7.60 8.99 1.65
CA GLY A 118 8.76 8.33 2.25
C GLY A 118 9.40 7.26 1.38
N PHE A 119 8.92 7.05 0.14
CA PHE A 119 9.52 6.09 -0.80
C PHE A 119 10.48 6.76 -1.79
N GLY A 120 10.43 8.08 -1.96
CA GLY A 120 11.35 8.82 -2.83
C GLY A 120 12.80 8.94 -2.32
N ILE A 121 13.08 8.58 -1.07
CA ILE A 121 14.39 8.71 -0.42
C ILE A 121 14.68 7.45 0.39
N LYS A 122 15.84 6.81 0.15
CA LYS A 122 16.19 5.50 0.72
C LYS A 122 16.19 5.49 2.25
N GLU A 123 16.66 6.58 2.86
CA GLU A 123 16.75 6.77 4.31
C GLU A 123 15.38 6.76 4.99
N TYR A 124 14.31 7.09 4.25
CA TYR A 124 12.93 7.15 4.75
C TYR A 124 12.08 5.94 4.36
N PHE A 125 12.67 4.87 3.81
CA PHE A 125 11.91 3.69 3.36
C PHE A 125 11.05 3.06 4.46
N GLU A 126 11.55 2.99 5.70
CA GLU A 126 10.77 2.54 6.87
C GLU A 126 9.55 3.46 7.10
N ASP A 127 9.73 4.77 6.98
CA ASP A 127 8.63 5.74 7.10
C ASP A 127 7.62 5.60 5.96
N GLY A 128 8.08 5.28 4.74
CA GLY A 128 7.22 4.92 3.61
C GLY A 128 6.30 3.74 3.92
N LEU A 129 6.88 2.66 4.45
CA LEU A 129 6.14 1.47 4.86
C LEU A 129 5.15 1.76 5.99
N VAL A 130 5.54 2.57 6.98
CA VAL A 130 4.66 3.02 8.07
C VAL A 130 3.49 3.85 7.53
N ASN A 131 3.75 4.76 6.59
CA ASN A 131 2.72 5.59 5.96
C ASN A 131 1.74 4.74 5.14
N LEU A 132 2.24 3.73 4.42
CA LEU A 132 1.37 2.78 3.70
C LEU A 132 0.47 2.03 4.67
N LEU A 133 1.07 1.47 5.74
CA LEU A 133 0.35 0.76 6.80
C LEU A 133 -0.78 1.63 7.38
N ASP A 134 -0.47 2.86 7.80
CA ASP A 134 -1.44 3.78 8.42
C ASP A 134 -2.59 4.11 7.46
N LYS A 135 -2.28 4.49 6.22
CA LYS A 135 -3.28 4.88 5.21
C LYS A 135 -4.15 3.71 4.76
N LEU A 136 -3.61 2.48 4.69
CA LEU A 136 -4.41 1.29 4.40
C LEU A 136 -5.34 0.96 5.56
N MET A 137 -4.82 0.89 6.79
CA MET A 137 -5.62 0.54 7.96
C MET A 137 -6.74 1.55 8.22
N ASP A 138 -6.43 2.85 8.14
CA ASP A 138 -7.41 3.93 8.28
C ASP A 138 -8.53 3.83 7.24
N LYS A 139 -8.16 3.64 5.95
CA LYS A 139 -9.16 3.56 4.88
C LYS A 139 -10.03 2.32 5.02
N ILE A 140 -9.44 1.16 5.29
CA ILE A 140 -10.20 -0.09 5.48
C ILE A 140 -11.21 0.08 6.60
N GLN A 141 -10.80 0.61 7.76
CA GLN A 141 -11.71 0.85 8.87
C GLN A 141 -12.86 1.80 8.53
N LYS A 142 -12.60 2.87 7.76
CA LYS A 142 -13.64 3.79 7.28
C LYS A 142 -14.61 3.15 6.28
N LEU A 143 -14.14 2.16 5.52
CA LEU A 143 -14.94 1.43 4.54
C LEU A 143 -15.68 0.23 5.14
N THR A 144 -15.26 -0.27 6.31
CA THR A 144 -15.91 -1.37 7.02
C THR A 144 -17.27 -0.92 7.55
N LYS A 145 -18.29 -1.07 6.71
CA LYS A 145 -19.70 -0.78 6.98
C LYS A 145 -20.58 -1.95 6.52
N PRO A 146 -21.76 -2.18 7.12
CA PRO A 146 -22.70 -3.17 6.63
C PRO A 146 -22.99 -2.99 5.14
N GLY A 147 -22.85 -4.06 4.35
CA GLY A 147 -23.11 -4.03 2.91
C GLY A 147 -21.94 -3.58 2.02
N ASN A 148 -20.78 -3.25 2.59
CA ASN A 148 -19.55 -3.02 1.84
C ASN A 148 -18.74 -4.30 1.68
N LYS A 149 -18.10 -4.46 0.52
CA LYS A 149 -17.11 -5.50 0.23
C LYS A 149 -15.78 -4.84 -0.09
N ILE A 150 -14.75 -5.17 0.66
CA ILE A 150 -13.41 -4.58 0.54
C ILE A 150 -12.48 -5.58 -0.13
N TYR A 151 -11.90 -5.16 -1.25
CA TYR A 151 -10.96 -5.92 -2.06
C TYR A 151 -9.62 -5.20 -2.08
N LEU A 152 -8.52 -5.95 -1.95
CA LEU A 152 -7.18 -5.39 -2.02
C LEU A 152 -6.42 -5.99 -3.21
N ASN A 153 -6.05 -5.13 -4.16
CA ASN A 153 -5.12 -5.47 -5.23
C ASN A 153 -3.67 -5.31 -4.75
N ALA A 154 -3.01 -6.43 -4.47
CA ALA A 154 -1.61 -6.46 -4.05
C ALA A 154 -0.64 -6.69 -5.23
N THR A 155 -1.09 -6.45 -6.47
CA THR A 155 -0.30 -6.68 -7.69
C THR A 155 0.81 -5.65 -7.87
N GLY A 156 0.46 -4.37 -7.80
CA GLY A 156 1.44 -3.29 -7.86
C GLY A 156 2.20 -3.14 -6.54
N GLY A 157 3.22 -2.30 -6.54
CA GLY A 157 4.11 -2.11 -5.39
C GLY A 157 5.23 -3.14 -5.29
N PHE A 158 6.22 -2.85 -4.44
CA PHE A 158 7.34 -3.74 -4.20
C PHE A 158 7.03 -4.82 -3.15
N LYS A 159 7.87 -5.87 -3.08
CA LYS A 159 7.67 -7.00 -2.16
C LYS A 159 7.40 -6.60 -0.68
N PRO A 160 8.09 -5.60 -0.10
CA PRO A 160 7.79 -5.18 1.28
C PRO A 160 6.40 -4.54 1.44
N GLU A 161 5.95 -3.75 0.46
CA GLU A 161 4.60 -3.15 0.45
C GLU A 161 3.53 -4.24 0.39
N ASN A 162 3.75 -5.27 -0.44
CA ASN A 162 2.85 -6.42 -0.55
C ASN A 162 2.79 -7.23 0.76
N ALA A 163 3.91 -7.38 1.47
CA ALA A 163 3.92 -8.04 2.78
C ALA A 163 3.07 -7.27 3.81
N ILE A 164 3.23 -5.94 3.89
CA ILE A 164 2.38 -5.09 4.74
C ILE A 164 0.92 -5.22 4.37
N THR A 165 0.64 -5.18 3.07
CA THR A 165 -0.70 -5.29 2.51
C THR A 165 -1.42 -6.58 2.95
N VAL A 166 -0.74 -7.74 2.87
CA VAL A 166 -1.28 -9.03 3.32
C VAL A 166 -1.51 -9.04 4.84
N ILE A 167 -0.59 -8.48 5.61
CA ILE A 167 -0.70 -8.38 7.07
C ILE A 167 -1.92 -7.53 7.46
N VAL A 168 -2.10 -6.37 6.83
CA VAL A 168 -3.25 -5.48 7.07
C VAL A 168 -4.56 -6.17 6.70
N ALA A 169 -4.62 -6.83 5.54
CA ALA A 169 -5.79 -7.58 5.10
C ALA A 169 -6.21 -8.63 6.13
N SER A 170 -5.23 -9.36 6.68
CA SER A 170 -5.42 -10.42 7.67
C SER A 170 -5.84 -9.87 9.03
N LEU A 171 -5.21 -8.78 9.51
CA LEU A 171 -5.54 -8.16 10.80
C LEU A 171 -6.92 -7.47 10.82
N LEU A 172 -7.37 -6.97 9.68
CA LEU A 172 -8.66 -6.26 9.56
C LEU A 172 -9.78 -7.12 8.96
N ASN A 173 -9.51 -8.40 8.67
CA ASN A 173 -10.47 -9.36 8.12
C ASN A 173 -11.26 -8.81 6.92
N ILE A 174 -10.54 -8.29 5.92
CA ILE A 174 -11.19 -7.81 4.68
C ILE A 174 -11.80 -8.97 3.88
N ASN A 175 -12.56 -8.66 2.83
CA ASN A 175 -13.26 -9.71 2.08
C ASN A 175 -12.36 -10.47 1.14
N GLU A 176 -11.42 -9.79 0.47
CA GLU A 176 -10.54 -10.45 -0.49
C GLU A 176 -9.24 -9.67 -0.72
N ILE A 177 -8.14 -10.40 -0.92
CA ILE A 177 -6.88 -9.88 -1.45
C ILE A 177 -6.53 -10.70 -2.68
N TYR A 178 -6.15 -10.03 -3.77
CA TYR A 178 -5.81 -10.68 -5.02
C TYR A 178 -4.52 -10.11 -5.60
N TYR A 179 -3.84 -10.95 -6.36
CA TYR A 179 -2.51 -10.71 -6.91
C TYR A 179 -2.38 -11.42 -8.26
N ILE A 180 -1.73 -10.80 -9.24
CA ILE A 180 -1.30 -11.49 -10.45
C ILE A 180 0.22 -11.41 -10.59
N HIS A 181 0.85 -12.57 -10.77
CA HIS A 181 2.27 -12.65 -11.13
C HIS A 181 2.41 -12.43 -12.64
N GLU A 182 3.54 -11.88 -13.09
CA GLU A 182 3.86 -11.64 -14.52
C GLU A 182 3.76 -12.88 -15.43
N LYS A 183 3.77 -14.09 -14.86
CA LYS A 183 3.69 -15.37 -15.59
C LYS A 183 2.27 -15.94 -15.62
N LEU A 184 1.35 -15.35 -14.87
CA LEU A 184 -0.02 -15.80 -14.75
C LEU A 184 -0.92 -15.02 -15.71
N ILE A 185 -1.92 -15.72 -16.23
CA ILE A 185 -2.93 -15.13 -17.12
C ILE A 185 -4.08 -14.54 -16.29
N GLU A 186 -4.37 -15.12 -15.12
CA GLU A 186 -5.44 -14.71 -14.22
C GLU A 186 -4.93 -14.40 -12.81
N PRO A 187 -5.57 -13.45 -12.10
CA PRO A 187 -5.24 -13.16 -10.71
C PRO A 187 -5.60 -14.33 -9.79
N ILE A 188 -4.75 -14.58 -8.80
CA ILE A 188 -5.00 -15.50 -7.70
C ILE A 188 -5.53 -14.76 -6.49
N LYS A 189 -6.31 -15.45 -5.65
CA LYS A 189 -6.72 -14.97 -4.33
C LYS A 189 -5.67 -15.39 -3.32
N LEU A 190 -5.14 -14.44 -2.55
CA LEU A 190 -4.23 -14.75 -1.45
C LEU A 190 -5.05 -15.11 -0.20
N PRO A 191 -4.54 -16.01 0.67
CA PRO A 191 -5.23 -16.36 1.91
C PRO A 191 -5.30 -15.14 2.84
N ILE A 192 -6.46 -14.94 3.45
CA ILE A 192 -6.67 -14.00 4.55
C ILE A 192 -6.75 -14.83 5.82
N LEU A 193 -5.66 -14.85 6.58
CA LEU A 193 -5.63 -15.61 7.82
C LEU A 193 -6.31 -14.79 8.92
N PRO A 194 -7.27 -15.35 9.68
CA PRO A 194 -7.89 -14.66 10.80
C PRO A 194 -6.91 -14.59 11.96
N ILE A 195 -6.01 -13.61 11.92
CA ILE A 195 -4.94 -13.42 12.91
C ILE A 195 -5.22 -12.21 13.78
N THR A 196 -4.71 -12.28 15.01
CA THR A 196 -4.64 -11.14 15.92
C THR A 196 -3.26 -11.09 16.55
N ILE A 197 -2.93 -9.97 17.20
CA ILE A 197 -1.71 -9.88 17.99
C ILE A 197 -1.85 -10.83 19.18
N ASN A 198 -0.82 -11.64 19.41
CA ASN A 198 -0.81 -12.61 20.51
C ASN A 198 -1.09 -11.87 21.84
N PRO A 199 -2.07 -12.34 22.66
CA PRO A 199 -2.44 -11.70 23.92
C PRO A 199 -1.27 -11.40 24.86
N LYS A 200 -0.20 -12.21 24.82
CA LYS A 200 1.06 -11.97 25.55
C LYS A 200 1.60 -10.57 25.27
N TYR A 201 1.65 -10.16 24.00
CA TYR A 201 2.21 -8.88 23.58
C TYR A 201 1.19 -7.74 23.66
N THR A 202 -0.10 -8.03 23.46
CA THR A 202 -1.19 -7.04 23.50
C THR A 202 -1.16 -6.17 24.76
N LYS A 203 -1.06 -6.79 25.94
CA LYS A 203 -1.03 -6.07 27.23
C LYS A 203 0.20 -5.15 27.31
N ILE A 204 1.38 -5.70 27.04
CA ILE A 204 2.65 -4.99 27.16
C ILE A 204 2.69 -3.80 26.20
N LEU A 205 2.31 -4.02 24.94
CA LEU A 205 2.32 -2.97 23.91
C LEU A 205 1.36 -1.82 24.24
N LYS A 206 0.18 -2.11 24.84
CA LYS A 206 -0.73 -1.05 25.31
C LYS A 206 -0.11 -0.18 26.39
N GLU A 207 0.52 -0.80 27.39
CA GLU A 207 1.13 -0.07 28.50
C GLU A 207 2.30 0.77 27.99
N LEU A 208 3.17 0.19 27.16
CA LEU A 208 4.23 0.94 26.49
C LEU A 208 3.69 2.13 25.70
N HIS A 209 2.57 1.96 24.99
CA HIS A 209 1.96 3.04 24.20
C HIS A 209 1.41 4.16 25.08
N GLN A 210 0.79 3.82 26.21
CA GLN A 210 0.30 4.81 27.17
C GLN A 210 1.44 5.63 27.77
N GLU A 211 2.52 4.96 28.20
CA GLU A 211 3.71 5.62 28.71
C GLU A 211 4.42 6.45 27.63
N HIS A 212 4.54 5.92 26.41
CA HIS A 212 5.13 6.62 25.28
C HIS A 212 4.38 7.90 24.93
N LYS A 213 3.03 7.89 25.00
CA LYS A 213 2.22 9.11 24.82
C LYS A 213 2.46 10.18 25.88
N LEU A 214 2.75 9.77 27.12
CA LEU A 214 2.94 10.70 28.25
C LEU A 214 4.38 11.24 28.33
N HIS A 215 5.36 10.39 28.01
CA HIS A 215 6.77 10.64 28.33
C HIS A 215 7.72 10.49 27.14
N GLY A 216 7.25 9.96 26.01
CA GLY A 216 8.07 9.68 24.83
C GLY A 216 8.99 8.46 24.97
N PHE A 217 8.91 7.71 26.08
CA PHE A 217 9.60 6.42 26.29
C PHE A 217 9.06 5.70 27.53
N THR A 218 9.43 4.43 27.69
CA THR A 218 9.30 3.70 28.96
C THR A 218 10.70 3.36 29.50
N PRO A 219 11.02 3.62 30.78
CA PRO A 219 12.31 3.20 31.35
C PRO A 219 12.50 1.68 31.28
N LYS A 220 13.67 1.22 30.81
CA LYS A 220 13.98 -0.21 30.69
C LYS A 220 13.77 -0.96 32.01
N THR A 221 14.28 -0.39 33.11
CA THR A 221 14.19 -0.97 34.46
C THR A 221 12.75 -1.24 34.90
N ARG A 222 11.79 -0.44 34.44
CA ARG A 222 10.36 -0.64 34.73
C ARG A 222 9.84 -1.91 34.05
N ILE A 223 10.13 -2.05 32.75
CA ILE A 223 9.69 -3.22 31.97
C ILE A 223 10.39 -4.48 32.48
N GLU A 224 11.68 -4.41 32.82
CA GLU A 224 12.42 -5.54 33.39
C GLU A 224 11.82 -6.00 34.72
N LYS A 225 11.42 -5.05 35.58
CA LYS A 225 10.79 -5.37 36.86
C LYS A 225 9.43 -6.05 36.69
N GLU A 226 8.65 -5.61 35.71
CA GLU A 226 7.26 -6.06 35.51
C GLU A 226 7.16 -7.33 34.66
N TYR A 227 8.00 -7.44 33.63
CA TYR A 227 7.90 -8.46 32.59
C TYR A 227 9.19 -9.28 32.39
N GLY A 228 10.29 -8.92 33.05
CA GLY A 228 11.60 -9.55 32.89
C GLY A 228 12.41 -9.03 31.70
N SER A 229 13.74 -9.17 31.72
CA SER A 229 14.61 -8.69 30.62
C SER A 229 14.42 -9.48 29.31
N GLU A 230 13.97 -10.73 29.39
CA GLU A 230 13.73 -11.58 28.20
C GLU A 230 12.68 -10.96 27.27
N ILE A 231 11.61 -10.38 27.82
CA ILE A 231 10.56 -9.77 27.00
C ILE A 231 11.04 -8.56 26.20
N ILE A 232 12.01 -7.82 26.73
CA ILE A 232 12.57 -6.65 26.06
C ILE A 232 13.39 -7.12 24.85
N ASN A 233 14.17 -8.19 25.04
CA ASN A 233 14.92 -8.81 23.96
C ASN A 233 13.97 -9.35 22.88
N GLU A 234 12.90 -10.07 23.25
CA GLU A 234 11.89 -10.54 22.29
C GLU A 234 11.28 -9.38 21.49
N LEU A 235 10.88 -8.28 22.15
CA LEU A 235 10.27 -7.12 21.48
C LEU A 235 11.27 -6.42 20.54
N LYS A 236 12.56 -6.37 20.92
CA LYS A 236 13.63 -5.80 20.09
C LYS A 236 13.93 -6.68 18.87
N GLU A 237 14.04 -7.99 19.06
CA GLU A 237 14.28 -8.96 17.98
C GLU A 237 13.15 -8.98 16.95
N ARG A 238 11.91 -8.80 17.41
CA ARG A 238 10.73 -8.64 16.56
C ARG A 238 10.61 -7.25 15.94
N ASN A 239 11.56 -6.36 16.23
CA ASN A 239 11.61 -4.99 15.74
C ASN A 239 10.36 -4.16 16.12
N LEU A 240 9.76 -4.44 17.29
CA LEU A 240 8.58 -3.73 17.79
C LEU A 240 8.96 -2.51 18.64
N VAL A 241 10.14 -2.55 19.27
CA VAL A 241 10.71 -1.48 20.07
C VAL A 241 12.18 -1.28 19.71
N LYS A 242 12.75 -0.13 20.10
CA LYS A 242 14.19 0.11 20.15
C LYS A 242 14.61 0.54 21.56
N GLU A 243 15.87 0.31 21.88
CA GLU A 243 16.47 0.71 23.16
C GLU A 243 17.51 1.81 22.92
N GLU A 244 17.38 2.94 23.62
CA GLU A 244 18.31 4.06 23.55
C GLU A 244 18.58 4.59 24.95
N ASN A 245 19.83 4.51 25.43
CA ASN A 245 20.24 5.04 26.75
C ASN A 245 19.34 4.58 27.92
N GLY A 246 19.01 3.29 27.99
CA GLY A 246 18.13 2.73 29.03
C GLY A 246 16.65 3.07 28.87
N LYS A 247 16.25 3.65 27.73
CA LYS A 247 14.86 3.95 27.37
C LYS A 247 14.37 2.97 26.32
N ILE A 248 13.17 2.44 26.51
CA ILE A 248 12.46 1.63 25.51
C ILE A 248 11.48 2.54 24.78
N ILE A 249 11.60 2.57 23.45
CA ILE A 249 10.86 3.45 22.55
C ILE A 249 10.11 2.56 21.56
N LEU A 250 8.82 2.80 21.35
CA LEU A 250 8.04 2.07 20.35
C LEU A 250 8.52 2.45 18.95
N ARG A 251 8.60 1.46 18.07
CA ARG A 251 8.79 1.72 16.63
C ARG A 251 7.52 2.31 16.04
N LYS A 252 7.64 3.17 15.03
CA LYS A 252 6.50 3.89 14.43
C LYS A 252 5.41 2.93 13.91
N TRP A 253 5.77 1.83 13.23
CA TRP A 253 4.77 0.85 12.80
C TRP A 253 4.04 0.19 13.97
N THR A 254 4.68 0.08 15.13
CA THR A 254 4.08 -0.53 16.32
C THR A 254 3.02 0.42 16.87
N GLU A 255 3.33 1.71 16.92
CA GLU A 255 2.34 2.74 17.29
C GLU A 255 1.15 2.76 16.34
N ILE A 256 1.37 2.66 15.03
CA ILE A 256 0.29 2.59 14.03
C ILE A 256 -0.54 1.33 14.21
N MET A 257 0.08 0.16 14.40
CA MET A 257 -0.65 -1.08 14.66
C MET A 257 -1.53 -0.96 15.92
N ILE A 258 -0.98 -0.43 17.02
CA ILE A 258 -1.72 -0.22 18.28
C ILE A 258 -2.85 0.81 18.12
N LYS A 259 -2.65 1.85 17.31
CA LYS A 259 -3.66 2.87 17.01
C LYS A 259 -4.88 2.26 16.31
N HIS A 260 -4.67 1.35 15.36
CA HIS A 260 -5.74 0.81 14.53
C HIS A 260 -6.34 -0.48 15.09
N ILE A 261 -5.52 -1.38 15.59
CA ILE A 261 -5.98 -2.62 16.19
C ILE A 261 -6.37 -2.25 17.60
N LYS A 262 -7.68 -2.28 17.90
CA LYS A 262 -8.17 -2.19 19.28
C LYS A 262 -7.62 -3.42 20.02
N LEU A 263 -6.40 -3.29 20.51
CA LEU A 263 -5.77 -4.23 21.41
C LEU A 263 -6.68 -4.39 22.62
#